data_AF-A0A9D3VKR1-F1
#
_entry.id   AF-A0A9D3VKR1-F1
#
_cell.length_a   1.000
_cell.length_b   1.000
_cell.length_c   1.000
_cell.angle_alpha   90.00
_cell.angle_beta   90.00
_cell.angle_gamma   90.00
#
_symmetry.space_group_name_H-M   'P 1'
#
loop_
_entity.id
_entity.type
_entity.pdbx_description
1 polymer ?
#
loop_
_entity_poly.entity_id
_entity_poly.type
_entity_poly.pdbx_seq_one_letter_code
_entity_poly.pdbx_strand_id
1 'polypeptide(L)'
;MVAAARRANSLIASTTKLKNAGIWLKGSETSCLTDISFNRHFFVGKLRLPPIFVDDSTMNLIAYEMCPDFYNNNFAVTSYMGFLDLLIDEAEDVKELRDAGILYNRLGSDKEVAKLIKKMNIDLVPSPMIYRHVKLQIHNHRNNMWIKYPAQVYRTFFRSRWTFFAFVGAIAALFIGALQAHYTIHQPK
;
A
#
# COMPACT_ATOMS: atom_id res chain seq x y z
N MET A 1 16.98 9.33 16.49
CA MET A 1 16.99 8.55 15.22
C MET A 1 15.77 7.64 15.07
N VAL A 2 15.36 6.89 16.11
CA VAL A 2 14.21 5.95 16.05
C VAL A 2 12.88 6.62 15.67
N ALA A 3 12.52 7.73 16.32
CA ALA A 3 11.29 8.46 16.01
C ALA A 3 11.23 9.03 14.58
N ALA A 4 12.37 9.46 14.03
CA ALA A 4 12.46 9.98 12.67
C ALA A 4 12.30 8.88 11.61
N ALA A 5 12.95 7.73 11.82
CA ALA A 5 12.78 6.55 10.97
C ALA A 5 11.34 6.01 11.04
N ARG A 6 10.71 6.07 12.21
CA ARG A 6 9.30 5.69 12.38
C ARG A 6 8.35 6.63 11.65
N ARG A 7 8.59 7.94 11.74
CA ARG A 7 7.80 8.97 11.03
C ARG A 7 7.98 8.87 9.52
N ALA A 8 9.18 8.55 9.04
CA ALA A 8 9.39 8.26 7.62
C ALA A 8 8.60 7.02 7.17
N ASN A 9 8.54 5.97 7.99
CA ASN A 9 7.75 4.77 7.70
C ASN A 9 6.23 5.01 7.75
N SER A 10 5.72 5.81 8.70
CA SER A 10 4.29 6.16 8.76
C SER A 10 3.87 7.02 7.57
N LEU A 11 4.72 7.96 7.16
CA LEU A 11 4.51 8.74 5.94
C LEU A 11 4.55 7.88 4.67
N ILE A 12 5.13 6.68 4.69
CA ILE A 12 5.13 5.78 3.53
C ILE A 12 3.89 4.88 3.55
N ALA A 13 3.35 4.55 4.73
CA ALA A 13 2.31 3.55 4.90
C ALA A 13 0.92 4.11 5.27
N SER A 14 0.72 5.43 5.30
CA SER A 14 -0.58 6.03 5.65
C SER A 14 -1.72 5.51 4.79
N THR A 15 -2.92 5.42 5.38
CA THR A 15 -4.13 4.85 4.78
C THR A 15 -4.44 5.50 3.43
N THR A 16 -4.35 6.82 3.37
CA THR A 16 -4.54 7.59 2.13
C THR A 16 -3.52 7.20 1.05
N LYS A 17 -2.26 6.98 1.41
CA LYS A 17 -1.22 6.56 0.45
C LYS A 17 -1.37 5.11 0.03
N LEU A 18 -1.82 4.23 0.91
CA LEU A 18 -2.15 2.84 0.56
C LEU A 18 -3.28 2.81 -0.47
N LYS A 19 -4.34 3.58 -0.26
CA LYS A 19 -5.46 3.71 -1.21
C LYS A 19 -4.99 4.20 -2.57
N ASN A 20 -4.16 5.24 -2.60
CA ASN A 20 -3.54 5.75 -3.84
C ASN A 20 -2.61 4.73 -4.52
N ALA A 21 -2.00 3.82 -3.76
CA ALA A 21 -1.21 2.72 -4.28
C ALA A 21 -2.05 1.48 -4.64
N GLY A 22 -3.38 1.59 -4.73
CA GLY A 22 -4.28 0.50 -5.08
C GLY A 22 -4.48 -0.53 -3.97
N ILE A 23 -4.16 -0.20 -2.72
CA ILE A 23 -4.35 -1.05 -1.55
C ILE A 23 -5.58 -0.57 -0.78
N TRP A 24 -6.61 -1.40 -0.73
CA TRP A 24 -7.84 -1.14 0.01
C TRP A 24 -7.79 -1.73 1.40
N LEU A 25 -8.28 -0.98 2.39
CA LEU A 25 -8.38 -1.43 3.76
C LEU A 25 -9.79 -2.00 4.00
N LYS A 26 -9.89 -3.04 4.83
CA LYS A 26 -11.16 -3.63 5.24
C LYS A 26 -11.07 -4.23 6.64
N GLY A 27 -12.12 -4.11 7.44
CA GLY A 27 -12.28 -4.86 8.68
C GLY A 27 -12.20 -6.38 8.44
N SER A 28 -11.46 -7.07 9.31
CA SER A 28 -11.48 -8.53 9.40
C SER A 28 -12.76 -8.99 10.09
N GLU A 29 -13.12 -10.25 9.88
CA GLU A 29 -14.22 -10.92 10.60
C GLU A 29 -13.77 -11.40 11.99
N THR A 30 -12.46 -11.41 12.23
CA THR A 30 -11.86 -11.85 13.49
C THR A 30 -11.59 -10.68 14.42
N SER A 31 -11.72 -10.93 15.73
CA SER A 31 -11.34 -10.00 16.79
C SER A 31 -9.89 -10.18 17.27
N CYS A 32 -9.16 -11.14 16.70
CA CYS A 32 -7.78 -11.44 17.06
C CYS A 32 -6.84 -10.38 16.47
N LEU A 33 -6.24 -9.53 17.31
CA LEU A 33 -5.37 -8.42 16.86
C LEU A 33 -4.16 -8.85 16.00
N THR A 34 -3.72 -10.10 16.14
CA THR A 34 -2.64 -10.69 15.35
C THR A 34 -3.06 -11.07 13.92
N ASP A 35 -4.36 -11.18 13.65
CA ASP A 35 -4.91 -11.63 12.37
C ASP A 35 -5.01 -10.48 11.35
N ILE A 36 -3.86 -9.90 11.03
CA ILE A 36 -3.71 -8.97 9.92
C ILE A 36 -3.31 -9.77 8.68
N SER A 37 -4.07 -9.63 7.59
CA SER A 37 -3.77 -10.30 6.33
C SER A 37 -3.71 -9.34 5.17
N PHE A 38 -2.79 -9.59 4.24
CA PHE A 38 -2.70 -8.87 2.98
C PHE A 38 -2.93 -9.85 1.84
N ASN A 39 -3.88 -9.52 0.97
CA ASN A 39 -4.16 -10.31 -0.23
C ASN A 39 -3.95 -9.45 -1.47
N ARG A 40 -3.18 -9.97 -2.42
CA ARG A 40 -2.90 -9.32 -3.68
C ARG A 40 -3.68 -9.99 -4.81
N HIS A 41 -4.46 -9.20 -5.53
CA HIS A 41 -5.10 -9.60 -6.77
C HIS A 41 -4.69 -8.66 -7.91
N PHE A 42 -3.84 -9.15 -8.82
CA PHE A 42 -3.28 -8.35 -9.92
C PHE A 42 -2.60 -7.06 -9.42
N PHE A 43 -3.25 -5.92 -9.68
CA PHE A 43 -2.84 -4.56 -9.34
C PHE A 43 -3.52 -4.01 -8.09
N VAL A 44 -4.37 -4.80 -7.44
CA VAL A 44 -5.12 -4.37 -6.26
C VAL A 44 -4.65 -5.15 -5.05
N GLY A 45 -4.27 -4.45 -3.99
CA GLY A 45 -4.05 -5.04 -2.67
C GLY A 45 -5.29 -4.90 -1.81
N LYS A 46 -5.54 -5.87 -0.94
CA LYS A 46 -6.54 -5.79 0.14
C LYS A 46 -5.84 -6.08 1.45
N LEU A 47 -5.77 -5.08 2.31
CA LEU A 47 -5.26 -5.18 3.67
C LEU A 47 -6.44 -5.34 4.63
N ARG A 48 -6.52 -6.49 5.31
CA ARG A 48 -7.54 -6.76 6.31
C ARG A 48 -6.98 -6.58 7.70
N LEU A 49 -7.71 -5.85 8.53
CA LEU A 49 -7.31 -5.54 9.91
C LEU A 49 -8.44 -5.90 10.89
N PRO A 50 -8.14 -6.53 12.03
CA PRO A 50 -9.09 -6.77 13.11
C PRO A 50 -9.74 -5.45 13.60
N PRO A 51 -11.06 -5.39 13.76
CA PRO A 51 -11.69 -4.18 14.27
C PRO A 51 -11.28 -3.89 15.73
N ILE A 52 -11.04 -2.62 16.05
CA ILE A 52 -10.68 -2.17 17.40
C ILE A 52 -11.53 -0.98 17.85
N PHE A 53 -11.91 -0.97 19.12
CA PHE A 53 -12.49 0.19 19.78
C PHE A 53 -11.36 1.00 20.40
N VAL A 54 -11.31 2.30 20.13
CA VAL A 54 -10.36 3.19 20.80
C VAL A 54 -11.13 3.87 21.93
N ASP A 55 -10.89 3.38 23.15
CA ASP A 55 -11.54 3.78 24.41
C ASP A 55 -10.59 3.64 25.61
N ASP A 56 -11.07 3.96 26.81
CA ASP A 56 -10.32 3.84 28.07
C ASP A 56 -9.89 2.40 28.36
N SER A 57 -10.72 1.41 28.00
CA SER A 57 -10.40 -0.02 28.17
C SER A 57 -9.14 -0.39 27.40
N THR A 58 -9.01 0.11 26.19
CA THR A 58 -7.85 -0.15 25.34
C THR A 58 -6.60 0.54 25.86
N MET A 59 -6.74 1.72 26.45
CA MET A 59 -5.63 2.40 27.14
C MET A 59 -5.19 1.62 28.38
N ASN A 60 -6.14 1.07 29.14
CA ASN A 60 -5.85 0.20 30.28
C ASN A 60 -5.14 -1.10 29.87
N LEU A 61 -5.52 -1.70 28.73
CA LEU A 61 -4.83 -2.88 28.20
C LEU A 61 -3.38 -2.57 27.80
N ILE A 62 -3.13 -1.42 27.18
CA ILE A 62 -1.77 -0.97 26.86
C ILE A 62 -0.96 -0.76 28.14
N ALA A 63 -1.55 -0.08 29.14
CA ALA A 63 -0.87 0.13 30.43
C ALA A 63 -0.54 -1.20 31.13
N TYR A 64 -1.43 -2.19 31.02
CA TYR A 64 -1.22 -3.54 31.54
C TYR A 64 -0.06 -4.26 30.82
N GLU A 65 -0.01 -4.23 29.48
CA GLU A 65 1.10 -4.82 28.71
C GLU A 65 2.45 -4.14 28.99
N MET A 66 2.45 -2.87 29.40
CA MET A 66 3.66 -2.11 29.72
C MET A 66 4.16 -2.32 31.16
N CYS A 67 3.44 -3.11 31.97
CA CYS A 67 3.86 -3.42 33.32
C CYS A 67 5.12 -4.32 33.31
N PRO A 68 6.16 -4.05 34.13
CA PRO A 68 7.35 -4.88 34.21
C PRO A 68 7.08 -6.35 34.55
N ASP A 69 5.97 -6.61 35.26
CA ASP A 69 5.55 -7.95 35.70
C ASP A 69 4.76 -8.72 34.62
N PHE A 70 4.66 -8.18 33.39
CA PHE A 70 3.94 -8.81 32.29
C PHE A 70 4.70 -10.04 31.75
N TYR A 71 4.49 -11.16 32.43
CA TYR A 71 5.23 -12.42 32.28
C TYR A 71 5.17 -13.04 30.88
N ASN A 72 4.13 -12.74 30.11
CA ASN A 72 3.87 -13.42 28.84
C ASN A 72 4.55 -12.75 27.64
N ASN A 73 5.16 -11.56 27.81
CA ASN A 73 5.82 -10.77 26.75
C ASN A 73 5.00 -10.64 25.44
N ASN A 74 3.68 -10.82 25.52
CA ASN A 74 2.76 -10.78 24.41
C ASN A 74 2.21 -9.37 24.24
N PHE A 75 2.99 -8.50 23.59
CA PHE A 75 2.66 -7.09 23.34
C PHE A 75 1.65 -6.94 22.19
N ALA A 76 0.57 -7.72 22.18
CA ALA A 76 -0.35 -7.81 21.05
C ALA A 76 -1.07 -6.48 20.79
N VAL A 77 -1.61 -5.85 21.84
CA VAL A 77 -2.32 -4.57 21.76
C VAL A 77 -1.35 -3.46 21.39
N THR A 78 -0.20 -3.40 22.07
CA THR A 78 0.87 -2.43 21.84
C THR A 78 1.42 -2.51 20.41
N SER A 79 1.72 -3.72 19.92
CA SER A 79 2.17 -3.91 18.54
C SER A 79 1.10 -3.55 17.53
N TYR A 80 -0.18 -3.85 17.82
CA TYR A 80 -1.29 -3.51 16.94
C TYR A 80 -1.47 -1.99 16.86
N MET A 81 -1.41 -1.28 17.98
CA MET A 81 -1.38 0.18 18.02
C MET A 81 -0.19 0.76 17.27
N GLY A 82 0.99 0.13 17.40
CA GLY A 82 2.16 0.49 16.61
C GLY A 82 1.99 0.25 15.11
N PHE A 83 1.16 -0.70 14.69
CA PHE A 83 0.78 -0.90 13.29
C PHE A 83 -0.21 0.19 12.82
N LEU A 84 -1.21 0.53 13.63
CA LEU A 84 -2.17 1.60 13.32
C LEU A 84 -1.50 2.97 13.22
N ASP A 85 -0.51 3.30 14.06
CA ASP A 85 0.29 4.54 13.94
C ASP A 85 1.04 4.63 12.60
N LEU A 86 1.39 3.49 11.97
CA LEU A 86 1.97 3.51 10.62
C LEU A 86 0.93 3.84 9.55
N LEU A 87 -0.34 3.51 9.79
CA LEU A 87 -1.46 3.76 8.88
C LEU A 87 -2.09 5.14 9.08
N ILE A 88 -1.87 5.77 10.23
CA ILE A 88 -2.50 7.04 10.62
C ILE A 88 -1.43 8.13 10.66
N ASP A 89 -1.44 9.04 9.69
CA ASP A 89 -0.65 10.27 9.77
C ASP A 89 -1.51 11.46 10.20
N GLU A 90 -2.75 11.52 9.69
CA GLU A 90 -3.71 12.60 9.93
C GLU A 90 -5.13 12.11 10.22
N ALA A 91 -6.03 13.04 10.55
CA ALA A 91 -7.42 12.72 10.91
C ALA A 91 -8.20 12.04 9.77
N GLU A 92 -7.86 12.33 8.51
CA GLU A 92 -8.50 11.69 7.35
C GLU A 92 -8.19 10.19 7.30
N ASP A 93 -6.98 9.77 7.69
CA ASP A 93 -6.63 8.34 7.76
C ASP A 93 -7.46 7.62 8.82
N VAL A 94 -7.77 8.28 9.95
CA VAL A 94 -8.64 7.73 11.00
C VAL A 94 -10.07 7.57 10.48
N LYS A 95 -10.56 8.56 9.75
CA LYS A 95 -11.87 8.50 9.09
C LYS A 95 -11.94 7.35 8.09
N GLU A 96 -10.94 7.17 7.24
CA GLU A 96 -10.88 6.04 6.29
C GLU A 96 -10.85 4.68 7.01
N LEU A 97 -10.12 4.55 8.13
CA LEU A 97 -10.12 3.32 8.94
C LEU A 97 -11.47 3.04 9.59
N ARG A 98 -12.19 4.08 10.01
CA ARG A 98 -13.55 3.95 10.54
C ARG A 98 -14.53 3.54 9.46
N ASP A 99 -14.48 4.19 8.30
CA ASP A 99 -15.35 3.89 7.16
C ASP A 99 -15.09 2.46 6.63
N ALA A 100 -13.86 1.95 6.77
CA ALA A 100 -13.49 0.56 6.48
C ALA A 100 -13.89 -0.46 7.58
N GLY A 101 -14.48 0.00 8.69
CA GLY A 101 -14.91 -0.85 9.82
C GLY A 101 -13.76 -1.39 10.68
N ILE A 102 -12.60 -0.74 10.66
CA ILE A 102 -11.39 -1.18 11.39
C ILE A 102 -11.25 -0.45 12.72
N LEU A 103 -11.62 0.83 12.76
CA LEU A 103 -11.46 1.67 13.94
C LEU A 103 -12.81 2.24 14.37
N TYR A 104 -13.21 1.98 15.62
CA TYR A 104 -14.39 2.58 16.23
C TYR A 104 -13.95 3.60 17.29
N ASN A 105 -14.19 4.87 17.02
CA ASN A 105 -13.82 5.97 17.89
C ASN A 105 -14.90 6.19 18.97
N ARG A 106 -14.50 6.10 20.26
CA ARG A 106 -15.35 6.46 21.42
C ARG A 106 -14.79 7.61 22.25
N LEU A 107 -13.64 8.19 21.85
CA LEU A 107 -12.90 9.20 22.63
C LEU A 107 -13.10 10.63 22.13
N GLY A 108 -13.87 10.84 21.06
CA GLY A 108 -14.19 12.19 20.56
C GLY A 108 -14.04 12.29 19.04
N SER A 109 -13.26 13.26 18.58
CA SER A 109 -13.03 13.51 17.15
C SER A 109 -11.90 12.65 16.57
N ASP A 110 -11.91 12.45 15.24
CA ASP A 110 -10.86 11.70 14.53
C ASP A 110 -9.46 12.31 14.73
N LYS A 111 -9.40 13.63 14.91
CA LYS A 111 -8.17 14.37 15.21
C LYS A 111 -7.62 14.04 16.60
N GLU A 112 -8.49 13.83 17.58
CA GLU A 112 -8.08 13.44 18.93
C GLU A 112 -7.56 12.01 18.95
N VAL A 113 -8.22 11.09 18.24
CA VAL A 113 -7.73 9.71 18.07
C VAL A 113 -6.37 9.68 17.38
N ALA A 114 -6.19 10.42 16.28
CA ALA A 114 -4.92 10.49 15.58
C ALA A 114 -3.79 10.99 16.50
N LYS A 115 -4.06 12.03 17.31
CA LYS A 115 -3.11 12.54 18.30
C LYS A 115 -2.82 11.53 19.40
N LEU A 116 -3.84 10.82 19.88
CA LEU A 116 -3.70 9.85 20.95
C LEU A 116 -2.81 8.67 20.52
N ILE A 117 -3.11 8.06 19.37
CA ILE A 117 -2.32 6.95 18.83
C ILE A 117 -0.87 7.37 18.62
N LYS A 118 -0.65 8.57 18.07
CA LYS A 118 0.70 9.12 17.85
C LYS A 118 1.45 9.35 19.16
N LYS A 119 0.77 9.87 20.19
CA LYS A 119 1.34 10.09 21.53
C LYS A 119 1.68 8.76 22.19
N MET A 120 0.73 7.82 22.24
CA MET A 120 0.94 6.49 22.82
C MET A 120 2.11 5.79 22.16
N ASN A 121 2.19 5.81 20.83
CA ASN A 121 3.26 5.06 20.17
C ASN A 121 4.65 5.65 20.46
N ILE A 122 4.82 6.95 20.75
CA ILE A 122 6.14 7.52 21.11
C ILE A 122 6.77 6.77 22.29
N ASP A 123 5.95 6.36 23.24
CA ASP A 123 6.38 5.69 24.48
C ASP A 123 6.37 4.15 24.36
N LEU A 124 5.83 3.61 23.26
CA LEU A 124 5.75 2.17 23.01
C LEU A 124 6.95 1.69 22.20
N VAL A 125 7.46 0.50 22.56
CA VAL A 125 8.41 -0.26 21.74
C VAL A 125 7.66 -1.46 21.13
N PRO A 126 6.89 -1.26 20.05
CA PRO A 126 6.13 -2.35 19.45
C PRO A 126 7.06 -3.44 18.94
N SER A 127 6.68 -4.70 19.13
CA SER A 127 7.45 -5.83 18.62
C SER A 127 7.54 -5.74 17.09
N PRO A 128 8.76 -5.64 16.52
CA PRO A 128 8.93 -5.45 15.08
C PRO A 128 8.56 -6.70 14.27
N MET A 129 8.44 -7.85 14.94
CA MET A 129 8.30 -9.16 14.29
C MET A 129 6.85 -9.55 13.98
N ILE A 130 5.88 -9.16 14.84
CA ILE A 130 4.48 -9.65 14.75
C ILE A 130 3.87 -9.40 13.37
N TYR A 131 4.07 -8.20 12.82
CA TYR A 131 3.52 -7.82 11.51
C TYR A 131 4.58 -7.70 10.41
N ARG A 132 5.79 -8.25 10.63
CA ARG A 132 6.90 -8.14 9.67
C ARG A 132 6.52 -8.70 8.30
N HIS A 133 5.84 -9.84 8.29
CA HIS A 133 5.42 -10.50 7.05
C HIS A 133 4.45 -9.63 6.24
N VAL A 134 3.41 -9.09 6.89
CA VAL A 134 2.43 -8.21 6.26
C VAL A 134 3.09 -6.93 5.73
N LYS A 135 3.95 -6.28 6.54
CA LYS A 135 4.72 -5.10 6.11
C LYS A 135 5.54 -5.39 4.85
N LEU A 136 6.19 -6.55 4.80
CA LEU A 136 6.96 -6.98 3.64
C LEU A 136 6.08 -7.22 2.42
N GLN A 137 4.90 -7.83 2.58
CA GLN A 137 3.97 -8.02 1.47
C GLN A 137 3.46 -6.69 0.89
N ILE A 138 3.11 -5.72 1.76
CA ILE A 138 2.72 -4.36 1.34
C ILE A 138 3.86 -3.69 0.58
N HIS A 139 5.08 -3.75 1.13
CA HIS A 139 6.27 -3.19 0.49
C HIS A 139 6.53 -3.82 -0.89
N ASN A 140 6.45 -5.15 -0.99
CA ASN A 140 6.64 -5.89 -2.23
C ASN A 140 5.55 -5.59 -3.26
N HIS A 141 4.30 -5.41 -2.84
CA HIS A 141 3.21 -5.03 -3.72
C HIS A 141 3.47 -3.66 -4.34
N ARG A 142 3.80 -2.67 -3.49
CA ARG A 142 4.11 -1.31 -3.94
C ARG A 142 5.32 -1.29 -4.87
N ASN A 143 6.42 -1.95 -4.49
CA ASN A 143 7.62 -1.98 -5.32
C ASN A 143 7.37 -2.66 -6.68
N ASN A 144 6.63 -3.78 -6.70
CA ASN A 144 6.28 -4.45 -7.95
C ASN A 144 5.35 -3.59 -8.82
N MET A 145 4.37 -2.91 -8.24
CA MET A 145 3.48 -2.02 -9.00
C MET A 145 4.26 -0.83 -9.60
N TRP A 146 5.15 -0.22 -8.82
CA TRP A 146 5.87 0.98 -9.23
C TRP A 146 7.01 0.70 -10.21
N ILE A 147 7.67 -0.47 -10.12
CA ILE A 147 8.79 -0.82 -10.99
C ILE A 147 8.34 -1.70 -12.16
N LYS A 148 7.65 -2.82 -11.88
CA LYS A 148 7.43 -3.84 -12.90
C LYS A 148 6.30 -3.48 -13.85
N TYR A 149 5.25 -2.82 -13.37
CA TYR A 149 4.11 -2.50 -14.21
C TYR A 149 4.43 -1.46 -15.30
N PRO A 150 5.00 -0.28 -14.99
CA PRO A 150 5.39 0.65 -16.06
C PRO A 150 6.43 0.05 -17.00
N ALA A 151 7.37 -0.77 -16.50
CA ALA A 151 8.31 -1.49 -17.34
C ALA A 151 7.60 -2.49 -18.29
N GLN A 152 6.57 -3.19 -17.82
CA GLN A 152 5.78 -4.12 -18.61
C GLN A 152 4.92 -3.40 -19.66
N VAL A 153 4.23 -2.32 -19.26
CA VAL A 153 3.45 -1.48 -20.18
C VAL A 153 4.35 -0.88 -21.25
N TYR A 154 5.49 -0.31 -20.86
CA TYR A 154 6.47 0.23 -21.79
C TYR A 154 6.90 -0.83 -22.81
N ARG A 155 7.35 -2.01 -22.34
CA ARG A 155 7.77 -3.09 -23.24
C ARG A 155 6.68 -3.53 -24.20
N THR A 156 5.47 -3.80 -23.72
CA THR A 156 4.38 -4.32 -24.58
C THR A 156 3.90 -3.26 -25.56
N PHE A 157 3.73 -2.03 -25.10
CA PHE A 157 3.15 -0.95 -25.88
C PHE A 157 4.14 -0.39 -26.90
N PHE A 158 5.40 -0.16 -26.50
CA PHE A 158 6.44 0.23 -27.44
C PHE A 158 6.72 -0.93 -28.41
N ARG A 159 6.99 -2.15 -27.94
CA ARG A 159 7.30 -3.26 -28.86
C ARG A 159 6.18 -3.50 -29.87
N SER A 160 4.94 -3.61 -29.41
CA SER A 160 3.81 -3.89 -30.30
C SER A 160 3.54 -2.75 -31.30
N ARG A 161 3.64 -1.48 -30.88
CA ARG A 161 3.38 -0.34 -31.76
C ARG A 161 4.52 -0.12 -32.74
N TRP A 162 5.77 -0.20 -32.30
CA TRP A 162 6.92 -0.08 -33.19
C TRP A 162 6.98 -1.19 -34.22
N THR A 163 6.64 -2.43 -33.85
CA THR A 163 6.52 -3.53 -34.83
C THR A 163 5.41 -3.26 -35.84
N PHE A 164 4.27 -2.71 -35.40
CA PHE A 164 3.18 -2.32 -36.31
C PHE A 164 3.61 -1.21 -37.27
N PHE A 165 4.25 -0.14 -36.79
CA PHE A 165 4.76 0.94 -37.64
C PHE A 165 5.85 0.45 -38.61
N ALA A 166 6.74 -0.45 -38.17
CA ALA A 166 7.75 -1.05 -39.04
C ALA A 166 7.12 -1.88 -40.16
N PHE A 167 6.06 -2.63 -39.84
CA PHE A 167 5.31 -3.41 -40.84
C PHE A 167 4.61 -2.52 -41.87
N VAL A 168 3.92 -1.46 -41.42
CA VAL A 168 3.29 -0.48 -42.31
C VAL A 168 4.33 0.22 -43.19
N GLY A 169 5.48 0.60 -42.62
CA GLY A 169 6.59 1.20 -43.35
C GLY A 169 7.16 0.27 -44.43
N ALA A 170 7.31 -1.02 -44.14
CA ALA A 170 7.77 -2.02 -45.11
C ALA A 170 6.81 -2.16 -46.31
N ILE A 171 5.50 -2.18 -46.05
CA ILE A 171 4.48 -2.20 -47.11
C ILE A 171 4.56 -0.93 -47.98
N ALA A 172 4.67 0.25 -47.36
CA ALA A 172 4.79 1.50 -48.08
C ALA A 172 6.05 1.53 -48.97
N ALA A 173 7.19 1.03 -48.47
CA ALA A 173 8.42 0.93 -49.24
C ALA A 173 8.27 0.02 -50.47
N LEU A 174 7.54 -1.09 -50.36
CA LEU A 174 7.24 -1.97 -51.49
C LEU A 174 6.38 -1.27 -52.55
N PHE A 175 5.34 -0.54 -52.14
CA PHE A 175 4.51 0.22 -53.08
C PHE A 175 5.29 1.31 -53.81
N ILE A 176 6.12 2.06 -53.08
CA ILE A 176 6.99 3.07 -53.68
C ILE A 176 7.96 2.43 -54.69
N GLY A 177 8.59 1.31 -54.32
CA GLY A 177 9.49 0.58 -55.22
C GLY A 177 8.80 0.07 -56.49
N ALA A 178 7.57 -0.45 -56.37
CA ALA A 178 6.77 -0.90 -57.50
C ALA A 178 6.40 0.25 -58.45
N LEU A 179 5.98 1.40 -57.90
CA LEU A 179 5.72 2.60 -58.69
C LEU A 179 6.99 3.07 -59.40
N GLN A 180 8.12 3.11 -58.70
CA GLN A 180 9.40 3.53 -59.25
C GLN A 180 9.82 2.64 -60.43
N ALA A 181 9.73 1.31 -60.29
CA ALA A 181 10.02 0.36 -61.36
C ALA A 181 9.07 0.52 -62.57
N HIS A 182 7.78 0.74 -62.32
CA HIS A 182 6.80 0.98 -63.38
C HIS A 182 7.12 2.25 -64.19
N TYR A 183 7.40 3.37 -63.50
CA TYR A 183 7.79 4.61 -64.17
C TYR A 183 9.11 4.48 -64.94
N THR A 184 10.10 3.75 -64.41
CA THR A 184 11.36 3.50 -65.12
C THR A 184 11.16 2.68 -66.41
N ILE A 185 10.26 1.69 -66.40
CA ILE A 185 9.97 0.86 -67.59
C ILE A 185 9.14 1.63 -68.63
N HIS A 186 8.26 2.54 -68.20
CA HIS A 186 7.38 3.32 -69.08
C HIS A 186 7.90 4.72 -69.41
N GLN A 187 9.17 5.04 -69.13
CA GLN A 187 9.78 6.26 -69.63
C GLN A 187 10.00 6.16 -71.16
N PRO A 188 9.30 6.97 -71.98
CA PRO A 188 9.60 7.04 -73.40
C PRO A 188 10.96 7.73 -73.60
N LYS A 189 11.75 7.21 -74.55
CA LYS A 189 13.02 7.79 -74.99
C LYS A 189 12.83 9.17 -75.62
#